data_AF-A0A7V8NRG5-F1
#
_entry.id   AF-A0A7V8NRG5-F1
#
_cell.length_a   1.000
_cell.length_b   1.000
_cell.length_c   1.000
_cell.angle_alpha   90.00
_cell.angle_beta   90.00
_cell.angle_gamma   90.00
#
_symmetry.space_group_name_H-M   'P 1'
#
loop_
_entity.id
_entity.type
_entity.pdbx_description
1 polymer ?
#
loop_
_entity_poly.entity_id
_entity_poly.type
_entity_poly.pdbx_seq_one_letter_code
_entity_poly.pdbx_strand_id
1 'polypeptide(L)'
;MDHIEKGGIAASSGTRADAAANLTIAPPEIRPAGGGIEQVERAAVHDGSVDREYIAKLESDARSGTPQANFDAALSHHAASMFEMSRGDLEHALSDERTAVTYAPDEPALLMNVAYIYLRRNEYKQALDYLERAKRIVPDNPDATKLAGWAYYGLNQLDQAVAEWKHSLALRPDKELKSALEAALRDKKEEESYKENESAHFKLKYNGAAAPDLARDVLRTLEMHFSAIESELNYTPPESIGIVLYTEEAFVDITRAPAWAGALYDGRIRVPVQGLTGVDSELSRSLKHELTHSFVAQKTKSACMGLAASCASRAPTWLQEGLAQWIEGSRSRDNAAALVQIFYDKHAIPLGQLEGSWTRLARDTAHYAYAWALANIEYIVQADGMDDIDRILERIGSGMATEQALREVLHSDYNDLMESTVEYLRKNYVHG
;
A
#
# COMPACT_ATOMS: atom_id res chain seq x y z
N MET A 1 -40.97 -19.05 -26.74
CA MET A 1 -40.21 -17.99 -27.43
C MET A 1 -39.07 -17.64 -26.50
N ASP A 2 -38.19 -18.61 -26.23
CA ASP A 2 -36.98 -18.98 -27.00
C ASP A 2 -35.79 -18.19 -26.42
N HIS A 3 -35.14 -18.76 -25.39
CA HIS A 3 -33.79 -19.36 -25.41
C HIS A 3 -32.68 -18.28 -25.48
N ILE A 4 -31.62 -18.29 -24.64
CA ILE A 4 -30.64 -19.37 -24.42
C ILE A 4 -30.02 -19.28 -23.00
N GLU A 5 -30.07 -20.40 -22.26
CA GLU A 5 -29.07 -20.82 -21.27
C GLU A 5 -27.85 -21.40 -22.01
N LYS A 6 -26.62 -21.02 -21.61
CA LYS A 6 -25.37 -21.81 -21.71
C LYS A 6 -24.36 -21.14 -20.75
N GLY A 7 -23.68 -21.77 -19.81
CA GLY A 7 -23.62 -23.16 -19.38
C GLY A 7 -22.66 -23.23 -18.19
N GLY A 8 -22.88 -24.16 -17.27
CA GLY A 8 -22.00 -24.39 -16.14
C GLY A 8 -20.61 -24.86 -16.56
N ILE A 9 -19.61 -24.46 -15.79
CA ILE A 9 -18.29 -25.09 -15.78
C ILE A 9 -18.03 -25.60 -14.36
N ALA A 10 -17.60 -26.85 -14.33
CA ALA A 10 -17.37 -27.70 -13.19
C ALA A 10 -16.47 -27.09 -12.12
N ALA A 11 -16.70 -27.52 -10.87
CA ALA A 11 -15.73 -27.45 -9.79
C ALA A 11 -14.40 -28.05 -10.26
N SER A 12 -13.39 -27.20 -10.44
CA SER A 12 -12.00 -27.61 -10.64
C SER A 12 -11.15 -27.02 -9.52
N SER A 13 -10.70 -27.93 -8.64
CA SER A 13 -9.41 -27.97 -7.96
C SER A 13 -8.70 -26.64 -7.69
N GLY A 14 -8.51 -26.36 -6.40
CA GLY A 14 -7.84 -25.18 -5.85
C GLY A 14 -6.69 -24.63 -6.69
N THR A 15 -6.84 -23.38 -7.11
CA THR A 15 -5.78 -22.62 -7.77
C THR A 15 -4.86 -22.02 -6.72
N ARG A 16 -3.56 -22.23 -6.92
CA ARG A 16 -2.39 -21.66 -6.20
C ARG A 16 -2.32 -20.12 -6.13
N ALA A 17 -3.41 -19.40 -6.36
CA ALA A 17 -3.51 -17.95 -6.14
C ALA A 17 -3.52 -17.60 -4.64
N ASP A 18 -3.95 -18.53 -3.78
CA ASP A 18 -3.95 -18.39 -2.32
C ASP A 18 -2.59 -18.66 -1.67
N ALA A 19 -1.55 -18.91 -2.46
CA ALA A 19 -0.20 -19.20 -1.98
C ALA A 19 0.83 -18.11 -2.35
N ALA A 20 0.38 -16.86 -2.55
CA ALA A 20 1.25 -15.69 -2.81
C ALA A 20 0.98 -14.51 -1.86
N ALA A 21 0.27 -14.73 -0.75
CA ALA A 21 0.14 -13.77 0.34
C ALA A 21 1.37 -13.88 1.25
N ASN A 22 2.41 -13.12 0.91
CA ASN A 22 3.54 -12.63 1.72
C ASN A 22 4.78 -12.53 0.83
N LEU A 23 4.95 -11.40 0.14
CA LEU A 23 6.28 -10.98 -0.30
C LEU A 23 6.95 -10.22 0.85
N THR A 24 7.25 -10.93 1.94
CA THR A 24 8.10 -10.41 3.01
C THR A 24 9.54 -10.52 2.54
N ILE A 25 10.09 -9.43 2.01
CA ILE A 25 11.55 -9.33 1.89
C ILE A 25 12.06 -9.35 3.33
N ALA A 26 12.80 -10.41 3.68
CA ALA A 26 13.45 -10.44 4.98
C ALA A 26 14.43 -9.25 5.07
N PRO A 27 14.52 -8.59 6.24
CA PRO A 27 15.55 -7.60 6.47
C PRO A 27 16.93 -8.22 6.21
N PRO A 28 17.87 -7.47 5.60
CA PRO A 28 19.24 -7.93 5.39
C PRO A 28 19.87 -8.45 6.67
N GLU A 29 20.35 -9.70 6.63
CA GLU A 29 21.08 -10.29 7.75
C GLU A 29 22.49 -9.68 7.84
N ILE A 30 22.88 -9.25 9.04
CA ILE A 30 24.30 -9.05 9.36
C ILE A 30 24.91 -10.44 9.58
N ARG A 31 25.75 -10.90 8.64
CA ARG A 31 26.45 -12.19 8.75
C ARG A 31 27.88 -12.00 9.22
N PRO A 32 28.24 -12.38 10.46
CA PRO A 32 29.58 -12.13 10.97
C PRO A 32 30.60 -13.22 10.65
N ALA A 33 31.87 -12.81 10.81
CA ALA A 33 33.03 -13.70 10.91
C ALA A 33 33.31 -14.21 12.35
N GLY A 34 32.41 -14.00 13.32
CA GLY A 34 32.62 -14.40 14.73
C GLY A 34 31.39 -14.28 15.64
N GLY A 35 31.33 -15.10 16.70
CA GLY A 35 30.13 -15.38 17.51
C GLY A 35 29.77 -14.41 18.65
N GLY A 36 30.26 -13.16 18.65
CA GLY A 36 29.98 -12.17 19.70
C GLY A 36 28.68 -11.35 19.50
N ILE A 37 28.08 -11.40 18.32
CA ILE A 37 26.95 -10.55 17.92
C ILE A 37 25.70 -10.79 18.77
N GLU A 38 25.31 -12.05 18.95
CA GLU A 38 24.09 -12.38 19.71
C GLU A 38 24.11 -11.84 21.14
N GLN A 39 25.30 -11.65 21.73
CA GLN A 39 25.42 -11.12 23.07
C GLN A 39 25.12 -9.62 23.12
N VAL A 40 25.63 -8.84 22.16
CA VAL A 40 25.37 -7.40 22.07
C VAL A 40 23.90 -7.14 21.74
N GLU A 41 23.33 -7.89 20.78
CA GLU A 41 21.93 -7.73 20.39
C GLU A 41 20.97 -8.04 21.55
N ARG A 42 21.20 -9.16 22.27
CA ARG A 42 20.38 -9.52 23.44
C ARG A 42 20.56 -8.58 24.63
N ALA A 43 21.70 -7.91 24.74
CA ALA A 43 21.94 -6.94 25.80
C ALA A 43 21.36 -5.56 25.44
N ALA A 44 21.31 -5.20 24.16
CA ALA A 44 20.70 -3.96 23.69
C ALA A 44 19.17 -4.04 23.67
N VAL A 45 18.61 -5.24 23.47
CA VAL A 45 17.16 -5.48 23.47
C VAL A 45 16.83 -6.68 24.33
N HIS A 46 16.17 -6.43 25.45
CA HIS A 46 15.66 -7.46 26.36
C HIS A 46 14.38 -7.00 27.03
N ASP A 47 13.64 -7.93 27.65
CA ASP A 47 12.42 -7.63 28.40
C ASP A 47 11.34 -6.86 27.60
N GLY A 48 11.37 -6.98 26.27
CA GLY A 48 10.44 -6.29 25.38
C GLY A 48 10.69 -4.79 25.28
N SER A 49 11.90 -4.32 25.55
CA SER A 49 12.31 -2.92 25.41
C SER A 49 13.75 -2.79 24.90
N VAL A 50 14.11 -1.58 24.46
CA VAL A 50 15.48 -1.21 24.10
C VAL A 50 16.20 -0.68 25.36
N ASP A 51 17.35 -1.27 25.70
CA ASP A 51 18.22 -0.77 26.78
C ASP A 51 19.11 0.38 26.26
N ARG A 52 18.60 1.61 26.43
CA ARG A 52 19.29 2.83 26.02
C ARG A 52 20.52 3.14 26.88
N GLU A 53 20.58 2.66 28.12
CA GLU A 53 21.77 2.84 28.97
C GLU A 53 22.93 1.96 28.49
N TYR A 54 22.63 0.71 28.12
CA TYR A 54 23.60 -0.19 27.51
C TYR A 54 24.14 0.34 26.17
N ILE A 55 23.26 0.82 25.29
CA ILE A 55 23.67 1.44 24.02
C ILE A 55 24.60 2.62 24.27
N ALA A 56 24.23 3.56 25.15
CA ALA A 56 25.06 4.72 25.49
C ALA A 56 26.44 4.35 26.06
N LYS A 57 26.53 3.23 26.79
CA LYS A 57 27.82 2.70 27.24
C LYS A 57 28.68 2.27 26.06
N LEU A 58 28.14 1.54 25.10
CA LEU A 58 28.87 1.12 23.90
C LEU A 58 29.27 2.32 23.03
N GLU A 59 28.42 3.34 22.91
CA GLU A 59 28.78 4.61 22.25
C GLU A 59 29.98 5.28 22.93
N SER A 60 30.03 5.25 24.27
CA SER A 60 31.16 5.76 25.05
C SER A 60 32.44 4.96 24.80
N ASP A 61 32.34 3.63 24.79
CA ASP A 61 33.46 2.73 24.50
C ASP A 61 33.98 2.91 23.05
N ALA A 62 33.09 3.19 22.09
CA ALA A 62 33.43 3.50 20.70
C ALA A 62 34.28 4.77 20.55
N ARG A 63 34.26 5.69 21.52
CA ARG A 63 35.18 6.86 21.52
C ARG A 63 36.66 6.46 21.60
N SER A 64 36.95 5.23 22.01
CA SER A 64 38.31 4.65 21.92
C SER A 64 38.81 4.53 20.48
N GLY A 65 37.90 4.54 19.49
CA GLY A 65 38.20 4.42 18.07
C GLY A 65 38.61 3.03 17.61
N THR A 66 38.48 2.00 18.47
CA THR A 66 38.81 0.63 18.08
C THR A 66 37.75 0.08 17.12
N PRO A 67 38.13 -0.68 16.07
CA PRO A 67 37.16 -1.27 15.15
C PRO A 67 36.10 -2.12 15.84
N GLN A 68 36.49 -2.87 16.88
CA GLN A 68 35.54 -3.68 17.66
C GLN A 68 34.54 -2.82 18.43
N ALA A 69 35.00 -1.79 19.17
CA ALA A 69 34.09 -0.96 19.93
C ALA A 69 33.12 -0.17 19.04
N ASN A 70 33.58 0.31 17.88
CA ASN A 70 32.71 0.92 16.88
C ASN A 70 31.68 -0.09 16.35
N PHE A 71 32.11 -1.32 16.05
CA PHE A 71 31.20 -2.35 15.56
C PHE A 71 30.18 -2.78 16.62
N ASP A 72 30.58 -2.91 17.89
CA ASP A 72 29.66 -3.22 18.99
C ASP A 72 28.61 -2.11 19.18
N ALA A 73 29.01 -0.83 19.10
CA ALA A 73 28.08 0.30 19.10
C ALA A 73 27.14 0.26 17.88
N ALA A 74 27.65 -0.06 16.69
CA ALA A 74 26.82 -0.21 15.50
C ALA A 74 25.77 -1.34 15.68
N LEU A 75 26.17 -2.49 16.21
CA LEU A 75 25.28 -3.63 16.44
C LEU A 75 24.20 -3.33 17.48
N SER A 76 24.49 -2.56 18.52
CA SER A 76 23.50 -2.25 19.55
C SER A 76 22.39 -1.33 19.02
N HIS A 77 22.75 -0.34 18.19
CA HIS A 77 21.77 0.46 17.46
C HIS A 77 21.01 -0.36 16.41
N HIS A 78 21.68 -1.26 15.68
CA HIS A 78 20.99 -2.15 14.75
C HIS A 78 19.93 -3.01 15.47
N ALA A 79 20.28 -3.59 16.62
CA ALA A 79 19.35 -4.37 17.43
C ALA A 79 18.12 -3.54 17.85
N ALA A 80 18.34 -2.30 18.31
CA ALA A 80 17.26 -1.36 18.63
C ALA A 80 16.36 -1.10 17.42
N SER A 81 16.97 -0.81 16.26
CA SER A 81 16.25 -0.57 15.01
C SER A 81 15.37 -1.76 14.61
N MET A 82 15.93 -2.97 14.68
CA MET A 82 15.20 -4.20 14.36
C MET A 82 14.02 -4.43 15.31
N PHE A 83 14.20 -4.15 16.59
CA PHE A 83 13.12 -4.21 17.58
C PHE A 83 12.02 -3.19 17.28
N GLU A 84 12.36 -1.93 17.06
CA GLU A 84 11.40 -0.85 16.76
C GLU A 84 10.65 -1.10 15.45
N MET A 85 11.36 -1.58 14.43
CA MET A 85 10.76 -2.00 13.18
C MET A 85 9.78 -3.16 13.35
N SER A 86 10.06 -4.10 14.26
CA SER A 86 9.11 -5.18 14.61
C SER A 86 7.84 -4.66 15.29
N ARG A 87 7.92 -3.49 15.94
CA ARG A 87 6.79 -2.76 16.52
C ARG A 87 6.09 -1.85 15.51
N GLY A 88 6.63 -1.73 14.30
CA GLY A 88 6.12 -0.84 13.26
C GLY A 88 6.58 0.62 13.38
N ASP A 89 7.48 0.92 14.32
CA ASP A 89 8.05 2.23 14.53
C ASP A 89 9.24 2.46 13.59
N LEU A 90 8.94 2.85 12.35
CA LEU A 90 9.94 3.04 11.30
C LEU A 90 10.76 4.32 11.48
N GLU A 91 10.27 5.26 12.28
CA GLU A 91 10.95 6.54 12.50
C GLU A 91 12.13 6.36 13.44
N HIS A 92 11.89 5.78 14.62
CA HIS A 92 12.97 5.43 15.54
C HIS A 92 13.89 4.39 14.92
N ALA A 93 13.33 3.38 14.23
CA ALA A 93 14.14 2.36 13.57
C ALA A 93 15.10 2.96 12.54
N LEU A 94 14.64 3.93 11.73
CA LEU A 94 15.53 4.61 10.78
C LEU A 94 16.59 5.44 11.50
N SER A 95 16.23 6.11 12.60
CA SER A 95 17.16 6.91 13.40
C SER A 95 18.29 6.06 13.97
N ASP A 96 17.94 4.93 14.60
CA ASP A 96 18.92 4.00 15.16
C ASP A 96 19.77 3.36 14.06
N GLU A 97 19.18 2.88 12.96
CA GLU A 97 19.95 2.24 11.88
C GLU A 97 20.92 3.23 11.19
N ARG A 98 20.50 4.49 11.01
CA ARG A 98 21.41 5.54 10.51
C ARG A 98 22.54 5.80 11.49
N THR A 99 22.28 5.72 12.79
CA THR A 99 23.32 5.87 13.82
C THR A 99 24.29 4.69 13.79
N ALA A 100 23.80 3.46 13.61
CA ALA A 100 24.63 2.28 13.38
C ALA A 100 25.58 2.47 12.19
N VAL A 101 25.08 3.01 11.07
CA VAL A 101 25.89 3.36 9.89
C VAL A 101 26.93 4.43 10.19
N THR A 102 26.75 5.31 11.17
CA THR A 102 27.81 6.29 11.53
C THR A 102 29.01 5.62 12.20
N TYR A 103 28.78 4.57 12.99
CA TYR A 103 29.83 3.80 13.66
C TYR A 103 30.52 2.80 12.72
N ALA A 104 29.78 2.22 11.77
CA ALA A 104 30.31 1.29 10.77
C ALA A 104 29.86 1.68 9.33
N PRO A 105 30.43 2.75 8.74
CA PRO A 105 29.95 3.35 7.49
C PRO A 105 30.17 2.51 6.23
N ASP A 106 31.06 1.54 6.32
CA ASP A 106 31.45 0.64 5.23
C ASP A 106 30.92 -0.79 5.45
N GLU A 107 30.00 -1.00 6.41
CA GLU A 107 29.33 -2.30 6.61
C GLU A 107 28.12 -2.42 5.67
N PRO A 108 28.17 -3.28 4.63
CA PRO A 108 27.12 -3.34 3.61
C PRO A 108 25.76 -3.72 4.20
N ALA A 109 25.73 -4.58 5.22
CA ALA A 109 24.47 -5.02 5.83
C ALA A 109 23.71 -3.86 6.48
N LEU A 110 24.41 -2.97 7.20
CA LEU A 110 23.80 -1.77 7.81
C LEU A 110 23.30 -0.79 6.75
N LEU A 111 24.07 -0.58 5.67
CA LEU A 111 23.63 0.25 4.54
C LEU A 111 22.37 -0.32 3.88
N MET A 112 22.33 -1.63 3.65
CA MET A 112 21.16 -2.31 3.11
C MET A 112 19.97 -2.25 4.07
N ASN A 113 20.18 -2.30 5.39
CA ASN A 113 19.11 -2.16 6.37
C ASN A 113 18.54 -0.73 6.43
N VAL A 114 19.37 0.31 6.32
CA VAL A 114 18.86 1.68 6.13
C VAL A 114 18.02 1.77 4.86
N ALA A 115 18.52 1.22 3.75
CA ALA A 115 17.76 1.19 2.50
C ALA A 115 16.46 0.38 2.62
N TYR A 116 16.50 -0.75 3.32
CA TYR A 116 15.33 -1.56 3.64
C TYR A 116 14.29 -0.73 4.37
N ILE A 117 14.67 0.01 5.41
CA ILE A 117 13.74 0.88 6.15
C ILE A 117 13.21 2.01 5.25
N TYR A 118 14.03 2.64 4.41
CA TYR A 118 13.56 3.61 3.43
C TYR A 118 12.56 3.01 2.44
N LEU A 119 12.83 1.81 1.92
CA LEU A 119 11.91 1.09 1.05
C LEU A 119 10.59 0.76 1.74
N ARG A 120 10.65 0.37 3.02
CA ARG A 120 9.47 0.14 3.87
C ARG A 120 8.70 1.45 4.07
N ARG A 121 9.38 2.60 4.10
CA ARG A 121 8.80 3.95 4.10
C ARG A 121 8.40 4.47 2.70
N ASN A 122 8.61 3.67 1.65
CA ASN A 122 8.42 4.05 0.24
C ASN A 122 9.30 5.21 -0.25
N GLU A 123 10.34 5.56 0.49
CA GLU A 123 11.30 6.59 0.14
C GLU A 123 12.37 6.02 -0.80
N TYR A 124 11.94 5.67 -2.02
CA TYR A 124 12.72 4.83 -2.92
C TYR A 124 14.02 5.48 -3.41
N LYS A 125 14.05 6.81 -3.59
CA LYS A 125 15.25 7.54 -3.99
C LYS A 125 16.32 7.46 -2.90
N GLN A 126 15.94 7.73 -1.66
CA GLN A 126 16.81 7.62 -0.49
C GLN A 126 17.32 6.17 -0.34
N ALA A 127 16.45 5.18 -0.55
CA ALA A 127 16.88 3.78 -0.53
C ALA A 127 17.97 3.49 -1.56
N LEU A 128 17.82 3.98 -2.80
CA LEU A 128 18.82 3.79 -3.86
C LEU A 128 20.17 4.41 -3.47
N ASP A 129 20.21 5.57 -2.82
CA ASP A 129 21.48 6.20 -2.40
C ASP A 129 22.30 5.30 -1.46
N TYR A 130 21.65 4.62 -0.51
CA TYR A 130 22.31 3.67 0.39
C TYR A 130 22.67 2.35 -0.30
N LEU A 131 21.83 1.87 -1.22
CA LEU A 131 22.11 0.65 -1.99
C LEU A 131 23.27 0.83 -2.94
N GLU A 132 23.42 2.00 -3.57
CA GLU A 132 24.58 2.33 -4.40
C GLU A 132 25.88 2.40 -3.57
N ARG A 133 25.80 2.79 -2.29
CA ARG A 133 26.95 2.68 -1.36
C ARG A 133 27.25 1.21 -1.06
N ALA A 134 26.25 0.41 -0.72
CA ALA A 134 26.43 -1.01 -0.42
C ALA A 134 27.03 -1.78 -1.61
N LYS A 135 26.54 -1.52 -2.84
CA LYS A 135 27.05 -2.10 -4.08
C LYS A 135 28.47 -1.67 -4.41
N ARG A 136 28.90 -0.45 -4.04
CA ARG A 136 30.30 -0.04 -4.20
C ARG A 136 31.26 -0.86 -3.33
N ILE A 137 30.80 -1.31 -2.17
CA ILE A 137 31.61 -2.12 -1.24
C ILE A 137 31.56 -3.60 -1.64
N VAL A 138 30.38 -4.12 -1.96
CA VAL A 138 30.16 -5.49 -2.43
C VAL A 138 29.31 -5.46 -3.72
N PRO A 139 29.95 -5.38 -4.91
CA PRO A 139 29.26 -5.25 -6.19
C PRO A 139 28.26 -6.36 -6.50
N ASP A 140 28.59 -7.60 -6.14
CA ASP A 140 27.78 -8.79 -6.44
C ASP A 140 26.97 -9.26 -5.21
N ASN A 141 26.44 -8.31 -4.42
CA ASN A 141 25.56 -8.65 -3.32
C ASN A 141 24.12 -8.90 -3.84
N PRO A 142 23.56 -10.12 -3.70
CA PRO A 142 22.23 -10.45 -4.21
C PRO A 142 21.12 -9.66 -3.52
N ASP A 143 21.26 -9.36 -2.22
CA ASP A 143 20.26 -8.65 -1.43
C ASP A 143 20.25 -7.16 -1.76
N ALA A 144 21.42 -6.54 -1.91
CA ALA A 144 21.51 -5.13 -2.35
C ALA A 144 20.87 -4.93 -3.73
N THR A 145 21.14 -5.85 -4.65
CA THR A 145 20.59 -5.85 -6.01
C THR A 145 19.08 -6.13 -6.00
N LYS A 146 18.61 -7.07 -5.16
CA LYS A 146 17.17 -7.33 -4.94
C LYS A 146 16.45 -6.07 -4.48
N LEU A 147 16.95 -5.43 -3.42
CA LEU A 147 16.39 -4.21 -2.83
C LEU A 147 16.40 -3.05 -3.82
N ALA A 148 17.44 -2.89 -4.63
CA ALA A 148 17.51 -1.86 -5.67
C ALA A 148 16.41 -2.05 -6.73
N GLY A 149 16.17 -3.29 -7.15
CA GLY A 149 15.08 -3.57 -8.07
C GLY A 149 13.71 -3.23 -7.47
N TRP A 150 13.49 -3.42 -6.17
CA TRP A 150 12.26 -2.98 -5.48
C TRP A 150 12.15 -1.46 -5.42
N ALA A 151 13.25 -0.75 -5.19
CA ALA A 151 13.29 0.71 -5.22
C ALA A 151 12.89 1.23 -6.62
N TYR A 152 13.52 0.70 -7.66
CA TYR A 152 13.21 1.06 -9.04
C TYR A 152 11.78 0.73 -9.44
N TYR A 153 11.27 -0.43 -8.98
CA TYR A 153 9.88 -0.81 -9.22
C TYR A 153 8.91 0.21 -8.61
N GLY A 154 9.17 0.63 -7.36
CA GLY A 154 8.41 1.68 -6.67
C GLY A 154 8.46 3.04 -7.38
N LEU A 155 9.60 3.39 -7.99
CA LEU A 155 9.76 4.61 -8.80
C LEU A 155 9.13 4.54 -10.20
N ASN A 156 8.45 3.44 -10.52
CA ASN A 156 7.93 3.13 -11.85
C ASN A 156 9.02 3.00 -12.94
N GLN A 157 10.25 2.70 -12.53
CA GLN A 157 11.41 2.50 -13.40
C GLN A 157 11.57 1.00 -13.72
N LEU A 158 10.62 0.46 -14.49
CA LEU A 158 10.50 -0.99 -14.74
C LEU A 158 11.73 -1.61 -15.40
N ASP A 159 12.41 -0.89 -16.28
CA ASP A 159 13.61 -1.41 -16.96
C ASP A 159 14.75 -1.68 -15.97
N GLN A 160 15.03 -0.70 -15.11
CA GLN A 160 16.02 -0.84 -14.05
C GLN A 160 15.59 -1.92 -13.05
N ALA A 161 14.31 -1.95 -12.65
CA ALA A 161 13.79 -2.97 -11.74
C ALA A 161 14.01 -4.39 -12.27
N VAL A 162 13.66 -4.64 -13.53
CA VAL A 162 13.82 -5.92 -14.21
C VAL A 162 15.30 -6.29 -14.33
N ALA A 163 16.17 -5.34 -14.65
CA ALA A 163 17.61 -5.58 -14.77
C ALA A 163 18.22 -6.01 -13.43
N GLU A 164 17.92 -5.27 -12.37
CA GLU A 164 18.38 -5.55 -11.00
C GLU A 164 17.86 -6.90 -10.49
N TRP A 165 16.56 -7.20 -10.64
CA TRP A 165 16.02 -8.48 -10.20
C TRP A 165 16.57 -9.66 -10.99
N LYS A 166 16.79 -9.53 -12.31
CA LYS A 166 17.49 -10.56 -13.09
C LYS A 166 18.90 -10.80 -12.59
N HIS A 167 19.64 -9.72 -12.27
CA HIS A 167 20.98 -9.82 -11.74
C HIS A 167 20.98 -10.50 -10.36
N SER A 168 20.09 -10.10 -9.45
CA SER A 168 19.94 -10.71 -8.14
C SER A 168 19.61 -12.21 -8.25
N LEU A 169 18.69 -12.62 -9.13
CA LEU A 169 18.32 -14.02 -9.36
C LEU A 169 19.46 -14.85 -9.96
N ALA A 170 20.35 -14.23 -10.74
CA ALA A 170 21.54 -14.89 -11.26
C ALA A 170 22.57 -15.16 -10.16
N LEU A 171 22.67 -14.27 -9.17
CA LEU A 171 23.55 -14.42 -8.01
C LEU A 171 22.98 -15.39 -6.96
N ARG A 172 21.67 -15.33 -6.71
CA ARG A 172 20.97 -16.19 -5.74
C ARG A 172 19.52 -16.45 -6.20
N PRO A 173 19.14 -17.71 -6.49
CA PRO A 173 17.77 -18.05 -6.82
C PRO A 173 16.81 -17.70 -5.67
N ASP A 174 15.72 -17.01 -6.00
CA ASP A 174 14.68 -16.57 -5.07
C ASP A 174 13.31 -16.71 -5.78
N LYS A 175 12.40 -17.51 -5.22
CA LYS A 175 11.16 -17.88 -5.90
C LYS A 175 10.16 -16.74 -5.90
N GLU A 176 10.13 -15.99 -4.81
CA GLU A 176 9.30 -14.81 -4.58
C GLU A 176 9.70 -13.71 -5.57
N LEU A 177 11.00 -13.44 -5.66
CA LEU A 177 11.57 -12.47 -6.60
C LEU A 177 11.34 -12.89 -8.05
N LYS A 178 11.42 -14.19 -8.37
CA LYS A 178 11.09 -14.70 -9.70
C LYS A 178 9.64 -14.40 -10.09
N SER A 179 8.70 -14.58 -9.17
CA SER A 179 7.28 -14.30 -9.41
C SER A 179 7.03 -12.80 -9.63
N ALA A 180 7.69 -11.95 -8.84
CA ALA A 180 7.66 -10.50 -9.01
C ALA A 180 8.24 -10.05 -10.36
N LEU A 181 9.38 -10.64 -10.77
CA LEU A 181 9.99 -10.40 -12.07
C LEU A 181 9.06 -10.83 -13.22
N GLU A 182 8.39 -11.98 -13.12
CA GLU A 182 7.43 -12.43 -14.13
C GLU A 182 6.25 -11.45 -14.28
N ALA A 183 5.76 -10.88 -13.17
CA ALA A 183 4.72 -9.84 -13.21
C ALA A 183 5.22 -8.56 -13.88
N ALA A 184 6.38 -8.05 -13.45
CA ALA A 184 6.98 -6.86 -14.05
C ALA A 184 7.34 -7.04 -15.54
N LEU A 185 7.71 -8.25 -15.98
CA LEU A 185 7.95 -8.56 -17.39
C LEU A 185 6.66 -8.60 -18.22
N ARG A 186 5.53 -9.03 -17.64
CA ARG A 186 4.22 -8.93 -18.31
C ARG A 186 3.83 -7.48 -18.52
N ASP A 187 3.93 -6.66 -17.46
CA ASP A 187 3.68 -5.22 -17.54
C ASP A 187 4.61 -4.57 -18.56
N LYS A 188 5.92 -4.85 -18.50
CA LYS A 188 6.91 -4.31 -19.45
C LYS A 188 6.61 -4.70 -20.90
N LYS A 189 6.27 -5.96 -21.18
CA LYS A 189 6.01 -6.42 -22.55
C LYS A 189 4.84 -5.67 -23.19
N GLU A 190 3.79 -5.41 -22.42
CA GLU A 190 2.65 -4.64 -22.89
C GLU A 190 3.01 -3.15 -23.02
N GLU A 191 3.73 -2.60 -22.05
CA GLU A 191 4.13 -1.19 -22.01
C GLU A 191 5.30 -0.82 -22.97
N GLU A 192 5.97 -1.78 -23.61
CA GLU A 192 7.20 -1.53 -24.40
C GLU A 192 6.96 -0.60 -25.60
N SER A 193 5.74 -0.60 -26.16
CA SER A 193 5.33 0.30 -27.23
C SER A 193 4.55 1.53 -26.75
N TYR A 194 4.43 1.72 -25.44
CA TYR A 194 3.61 2.79 -24.88
C TYR A 194 4.38 4.12 -24.95
N LYS A 195 3.63 5.21 -25.14
CA LYS A 195 4.15 6.57 -25.00
C LYS A 195 4.02 7.00 -23.54
N GLU A 196 4.99 7.80 -23.09
CA GLU A 196 5.02 8.34 -21.73
C GLU A 196 4.62 9.82 -21.73
N ASN A 197 3.72 10.20 -20.82
CA ASN A 197 3.41 11.57 -20.45
C ASN A 197 3.58 11.71 -18.93
N GLU A 198 3.88 12.91 -18.45
CA GLU A 198 4.02 13.20 -17.02
C GLU A 198 3.34 14.51 -16.63
N SER A 199 2.99 14.62 -15.36
CA SER A 199 2.52 15.84 -14.70
C SER A 199 3.17 15.97 -13.32
N ALA A 200 2.72 16.90 -12.49
CA ALA A 200 3.33 17.14 -11.17
C ALA A 200 3.26 15.91 -10.27
N HIS A 201 2.10 15.22 -10.26
CA HIS A 201 1.86 14.08 -9.37
C HIS A 201 1.82 12.74 -10.11
N PHE A 202 1.72 12.71 -11.44
CA PHE A 202 1.44 11.48 -12.19
C PHE A 202 2.47 11.17 -13.26
N LYS A 203 2.72 9.87 -13.46
CA LYS A 203 3.41 9.32 -14.62
C LYS A 203 2.45 8.42 -15.39
N LEU A 204 2.08 8.80 -16.60
CA LEU A 204 1.10 8.09 -17.43
C LEU A 204 1.76 7.37 -18.60
N LYS A 205 1.41 6.10 -18.77
CA LYS A 205 1.77 5.28 -19.93
C LYS A 205 0.52 4.88 -20.71
N TYR A 206 0.59 4.92 -22.04
CA TYR A 206 -0.53 4.53 -22.91
C TYR A 206 -0.06 3.91 -24.23
N ASN A 207 -0.83 2.93 -24.74
CA ASN A 207 -0.61 2.41 -26.09
C ASN A 207 -0.88 3.51 -27.12
N GLY A 208 -0.03 3.65 -28.15
CA GLY A 208 -0.14 4.69 -29.17
C GLY A 208 -1.48 4.74 -29.95
N ALA A 209 -2.35 3.74 -29.81
CA ALA A 209 -3.74 3.76 -30.29
C ALA A 209 -4.69 4.63 -29.44
N ALA A 210 -4.41 4.83 -28.14
CA ALA A 210 -5.10 5.83 -27.33
C ALA A 210 -4.63 7.21 -27.80
N ALA A 211 -5.58 8.02 -28.29
CA ALA A 211 -5.29 9.34 -28.85
C ALA A 211 -4.52 10.17 -27.79
N PRO A 212 -3.36 10.78 -28.12
CA PRO A 212 -2.58 11.59 -27.17
C PRO A 212 -3.38 12.66 -26.43
N ASP A 213 -4.49 13.11 -27.02
CA ASP A 213 -5.43 14.04 -26.40
C ASP A 213 -6.19 13.41 -25.23
N LEU A 214 -6.63 12.15 -25.33
CA LEU A 214 -7.22 11.43 -24.19
C LEU A 214 -6.22 11.28 -23.04
N ALA A 215 -4.96 10.96 -23.33
CA ALA A 215 -3.93 10.87 -22.30
C ALA A 215 -3.71 12.20 -21.56
N ARG A 216 -3.73 13.33 -22.28
CA ARG A 216 -3.67 14.68 -21.68
C ARG A 216 -4.93 15.00 -20.87
N ASP A 217 -6.09 14.60 -21.35
CA ASP A 217 -7.37 14.81 -20.66
C ASP A 217 -7.44 14.01 -19.35
N VAL A 218 -6.98 12.76 -19.36
CA VAL A 218 -6.87 11.93 -18.15
C VAL A 218 -5.93 12.57 -17.14
N LEU A 219 -4.72 12.99 -17.54
CA LEU A 219 -3.78 13.67 -16.62
C LEU A 219 -4.38 14.95 -16.04
N ARG A 220 -5.00 15.80 -16.87
CA ARG A 220 -5.63 17.04 -16.43
C ARG A 220 -6.77 16.80 -15.44
N THR A 221 -7.60 15.79 -15.69
CA THR A 221 -8.68 15.39 -14.78
C THR A 221 -8.13 14.83 -13.47
N LEU A 222 -7.08 14.01 -13.52
CA LEU A 222 -6.43 13.47 -12.32
C LEU A 222 -5.78 14.56 -11.47
N GLU A 223 -5.13 15.56 -12.06
CA GLU A 223 -4.56 16.69 -11.31
C GLU A 223 -5.64 17.54 -10.63
N MET A 224 -6.77 17.78 -11.31
CA MET A 224 -7.92 18.44 -10.70
C MET A 224 -8.46 17.64 -9.50
N HIS A 225 -8.65 16.34 -9.67
CA HIS A 225 -9.11 15.45 -8.60
C HIS A 225 -8.09 15.33 -7.47
N PHE A 226 -6.80 15.36 -7.77
CA PHE A 226 -5.72 15.33 -6.79
C PHE A 226 -5.83 16.52 -5.84
N SER A 227 -5.92 17.75 -6.36
CA SER A 227 -6.08 18.94 -5.52
C SER A 227 -7.37 18.92 -4.70
N ALA A 228 -8.47 18.38 -5.25
CA ALA A 228 -9.72 18.24 -4.51
C ALA A 228 -9.58 17.27 -3.34
N ILE A 229 -9.01 16.08 -3.58
CA ILE A 229 -8.84 15.04 -2.56
C ILE A 229 -7.79 15.46 -1.52
N GLU A 230 -6.71 16.14 -1.93
CA GLU A 230 -5.71 16.71 -1.04
C GLU A 230 -6.34 17.67 -0.03
N SER A 231 -7.24 18.54 -0.49
CA SER A 231 -7.97 19.44 0.39
C SER A 231 -8.97 18.71 1.28
N GLU A 232 -9.64 17.66 0.78
CA GLU A 232 -10.61 16.89 1.56
C GLU A 232 -9.95 16.02 2.65
N LEU A 233 -8.74 15.48 2.40
CA LEU A 233 -8.04 14.57 3.31
C LEU A 233 -6.86 15.20 4.06
N ASN A 234 -6.62 16.50 3.86
CA ASN A 234 -5.50 17.25 4.45
C ASN A 234 -4.16 16.48 4.33
N TYR A 235 -3.92 15.91 3.16
CA TYR A 235 -2.79 15.02 2.93
C TYR A 235 -2.32 15.09 1.48
N THR A 236 -1.02 15.34 1.31
CA THR A 236 -0.35 15.29 0.01
C THR A 236 0.43 13.98 -0.10
N PRO A 237 0.03 13.07 -1.00
CA PRO A 237 0.84 11.89 -1.32
C PRO A 237 2.25 12.30 -1.77
N PRO A 238 3.33 11.84 -1.12
CA PRO A 238 4.69 12.26 -1.44
C PRO A 238 5.25 11.59 -2.71
N GLU A 239 4.71 10.42 -3.07
CA GLU A 239 5.16 9.64 -4.21
C GLU A 239 4.28 9.88 -5.43
N SER A 240 4.93 9.94 -6.60
CA SER A 240 4.21 10.06 -7.87
C SER A 240 3.39 8.80 -8.15
N ILE A 241 2.17 8.99 -8.63
CA ILE A 241 1.21 7.92 -8.88
C ILE A 241 1.32 7.49 -10.35
N GLY A 242 1.60 6.20 -10.57
CA GLY A 242 1.64 5.61 -11.91
C GLY A 242 0.24 5.41 -12.47
N ILE A 243 0.03 5.82 -13.73
CA ILE A 243 -1.21 5.64 -14.48
C ILE A 243 -0.91 4.82 -15.73
N VAL A 244 -1.75 3.83 -16.03
CA VAL A 244 -1.60 3.03 -17.26
C VAL A 244 -2.93 2.90 -17.98
N LEU A 245 -2.97 3.37 -19.23
CA LEU A 245 -4.15 3.28 -20.09
C LEU A 245 -4.10 2.00 -20.94
N TYR A 246 -5.15 1.19 -20.87
CA TYR A 246 -5.27 -0.10 -21.54
C TYR A 246 -6.42 -0.12 -22.55
N THR A 247 -6.32 -1.00 -23.55
CA THR A 247 -7.53 -1.50 -24.23
C THR A 247 -8.36 -2.34 -23.25
N GLU A 248 -9.66 -2.49 -23.49
CA GLU A 248 -10.54 -3.22 -22.57
C GLU A 248 -10.15 -4.70 -22.47
N GLU A 249 -9.75 -5.31 -23.59
CA GLU A 249 -9.21 -6.67 -23.65
C GLU A 249 -7.94 -6.82 -22.79
N ALA A 250 -6.97 -5.90 -22.94
CA ALA A 250 -5.73 -5.95 -22.15
C ALA A 250 -5.98 -5.68 -20.67
N PHE A 251 -6.93 -4.79 -20.34
CA PHE A 251 -7.30 -4.48 -18.97
C PHE A 251 -7.83 -5.72 -18.26
N VAL A 252 -8.78 -6.45 -18.85
CA VAL A 252 -9.35 -7.67 -18.27
C VAL A 252 -8.29 -8.78 -18.16
N ASP A 253 -7.48 -8.98 -19.20
CA ASP A 253 -6.46 -10.04 -19.22
C ASP A 253 -5.37 -9.85 -18.15
N ILE A 254 -4.96 -8.59 -17.91
CA ILE A 254 -3.88 -8.25 -16.98
C ILE A 254 -4.39 -8.19 -15.54
N THR A 255 -5.50 -7.50 -15.31
CA THR A 255 -6.01 -7.23 -13.96
C THR A 255 -6.83 -8.39 -13.40
N ARG A 256 -7.41 -9.21 -14.29
CA ARG A 256 -8.47 -10.18 -13.96
C ARG A 256 -9.68 -9.52 -13.28
N ALA A 257 -9.80 -8.21 -13.37
CA ALA A 257 -10.94 -7.48 -12.83
C ALA A 257 -12.19 -7.83 -13.63
N PRO A 258 -13.39 -7.81 -13.01
CA PRO A 258 -14.63 -7.95 -13.74
C PRO A 258 -14.75 -6.85 -14.81
N ALA A 259 -15.36 -7.17 -15.95
CA ALA A 259 -15.53 -6.23 -17.06
C ALA A 259 -16.31 -4.94 -16.72
N TRP A 260 -16.99 -4.89 -15.56
CA TRP A 260 -17.70 -3.69 -15.09
C TRP A 260 -16.82 -2.72 -14.29
N ALA A 261 -15.56 -3.05 -14.02
CA ALA A 261 -14.64 -2.14 -13.33
C ALA A 261 -14.20 -1.01 -14.28
N GLY A 262 -14.64 0.22 -14.00
CA GLY A 262 -14.33 1.41 -14.81
C GLY A 262 -12.89 1.89 -14.71
N ALA A 263 -12.17 1.49 -13.66
CA ALA A 263 -10.73 1.60 -13.45
C ALA A 263 -10.33 0.67 -12.30
N LEU A 264 -9.02 0.50 -12.03
CA LEU A 264 -8.53 -0.30 -10.91
C LEU A 264 -7.25 0.31 -10.31
N TYR A 265 -7.20 0.43 -8.99
CA TYR A 265 -5.99 0.70 -8.23
C TYR A 265 -5.36 -0.59 -7.70
N ASP A 266 -4.13 -0.88 -8.12
CA ASP A 266 -3.31 -2.00 -7.62
C ASP A 266 -1.90 -1.55 -7.16
N GLY A 267 -1.77 -0.27 -6.83
CA GLY A 267 -0.50 0.45 -6.70
C GLY A 267 -0.20 1.35 -7.89
N ARG A 268 -0.88 1.12 -9.03
CA ARG A 268 -1.05 2.06 -10.13
C ARG A 268 -2.54 2.21 -10.43
N ILE A 269 -2.95 3.31 -11.02
CA ILE A 269 -4.31 3.45 -11.55
C ILE A 269 -4.30 2.90 -12.98
N ARG A 270 -5.02 1.80 -13.19
CA ARG A 270 -5.21 1.17 -14.49
C ARG A 270 -6.56 1.58 -15.05
N VAL A 271 -6.58 2.05 -16.30
CA VAL A 271 -7.78 2.65 -16.90
C VAL A 271 -8.06 1.99 -18.25
N PRO A 272 -9.21 1.31 -18.42
CA PRO A 272 -9.67 0.90 -19.75
C PRO A 272 -10.13 2.12 -20.54
N VAL A 273 -9.57 2.33 -21.74
CA VAL A 273 -9.84 3.52 -22.58
C VAL A 273 -10.39 3.20 -23.97
N GLN A 274 -10.81 1.95 -24.20
CA GLN A 274 -11.27 1.52 -25.52
C GLN A 274 -12.55 2.26 -25.93
N GLY A 275 -12.54 2.86 -27.12
CA GLY A 275 -13.68 3.61 -27.65
C GLY A 275 -13.85 5.03 -27.10
N LEU A 276 -13.01 5.46 -26.16
CA LEU A 276 -13.06 6.81 -25.61
C LEU A 276 -12.23 7.81 -26.43
N THR A 277 -12.79 8.99 -26.66
CA THR A 277 -12.10 10.12 -27.31
C THR A 277 -11.78 11.26 -26.34
N GLY A 278 -12.24 11.17 -25.10
CA GLY A 278 -12.05 12.14 -24.03
C GLY A 278 -12.53 11.56 -22.69
N VAL A 279 -12.35 12.31 -21.60
CA VAL A 279 -12.82 11.90 -20.27
C VAL A 279 -14.27 12.34 -20.09
N ASP A 280 -15.20 11.39 -20.08
CA ASP A 280 -16.61 11.64 -19.76
C ASP A 280 -16.85 11.68 -18.23
N SER A 281 -18.11 11.90 -17.83
CA SER A 281 -18.48 11.96 -16.41
C SER A 281 -18.29 10.65 -15.67
N GLU A 282 -18.46 9.51 -16.36
CA GLU A 282 -18.34 8.18 -15.75
C GLU A 282 -16.87 7.87 -15.48
N LEU A 283 -16.02 8.03 -16.49
CA LEU A 283 -14.58 7.86 -16.34
C LEU A 283 -14.01 8.87 -15.34
N SER A 284 -14.45 10.14 -15.36
CA SER A 284 -14.02 11.13 -14.37
C SER A 284 -14.34 10.69 -12.93
N ARG A 285 -15.53 10.12 -12.71
CA ARG A 285 -15.95 9.59 -11.41
C ARG A 285 -15.10 8.38 -10.99
N SER A 286 -14.89 7.41 -11.89
CA SER A 286 -14.03 6.25 -11.63
C SER A 286 -12.57 6.65 -11.36
N LEU A 287 -12.03 7.63 -12.09
CA LEU A 287 -10.69 8.15 -11.81
C LEU A 287 -10.60 8.78 -10.42
N LYS A 288 -11.64 9.52 -9.99
CA LYS A 288 -11.70 10.09 -8.64
C LYS A 288 -11.73 8.98 -7.57
N HIS A 289 -12.51 7.93 -7.80
CA HIS A 289 -12.58 6.74 -6.94
C HIS A 289 -11.22 6.05 -6.75
N GLU A 290 -10.57 5.68 -7.85
CA GLU A 290 -9.27 4.99 -7.79
C GLU A 290 -8.16 5.90 -7.24
N LEU A 291 -8.27 7.21 -7.48
CA LEU A 291 -7.35 8.17 -6.89
C LEU A 291 -7.52 8.25 -5.37
N THR A 292 -8.76 8.17 -4.85
CA THR A 292 -9.00 8.06 -3.40
C THR A 292 -8.32 6.84 -2.81
N HIS A 293 -8.40 5.67 -3.46
CA HIS A 293 -7.66 4.48 -3.02
C HIS A 293 -6.16 4.73 -2.95
N SER A 294 -5.59 5.45 -3.91
CA SER A 294 -4.17 5.84 -3.85
C SER A 294 -3.84 6.74 -2.65
N PHE A 295 -4.68 7.73 -2.34
CA PHE A 295 -4.49 8.61 -1.18
C PHE A 295 -4.60 7.83 0.13
N VAL A 296 -5.66 7.04 0.28
CA VAL A 296 -5.88 6.22 1.47
C VAL A 296 -4.76 5.21 1.64
N ALA A 297 -4.35 4.54 0.56
CA ALA A 297 -3.21 3.66 0.56
C ALA A 297 -1.98 4.41 1.07
N GLN A 298 -1.53 5.48 0.40
CA GLN A 298 -0.34 6.26 0.79
C GLN A 298 -0.39 6.80 2.22
N LYS A 299 -1.54 7.28 2.69
CA LYS A 299 -1.73 7.81 4.05
C LYS A 299 -1.69 6.72 5.13
N THR A 300 -2.13 5.51 4.79
CA THR A 300 -2.27 4.40 5.75
C THR A 300 -1.34 3.22 5.46
N LYS A 301 -0.30 3.38 4.64
CA LYS A 301 0.53 2.23 4.21
C LYS A 301 1.11 1.51 5.41
N SER A 302 0.95 0.19 5.43
CA SER A 302 1.88 -0.63 6.19
C SER A 302 3.21 -0.60 5.46
N ALA A 303 4.28 -0.52 6.23
CA ALA A 303 5.61 -0.65 5.67
C ALA A 303 5.75 -2.04 5.05
N CYS A 304 5.70 -2.17 3.74
CA CYS A 304 6.19 -3.34 3.01
C CYS A 304 6.52 -2.97 1.56
N MET A 305 7.39 -3.78 0.97
CA MET A 305 7.89 -3.62 -0.37
C MET A 305 7.18 -4.57 -1.32
N GLY A 306 6.57 -4.03 -2.38
CA GLY A 306 6.32 -4.78 -3.61
C GLY A 306 4.93 -5.38 -3.85
N LEU A 307 4.85 -6.09 -4.97
CA LEU A 307 3.71 -6.64 -5.74
C LEU A 307 2.72 -7.58 -5.00
N ALA A 308 2.72 -7.65 -3.67
CA ALA A 308 1.82 -8.51 -2.92
C ALA A 308 0.55 -7.77 -2.46
N ALA A 309 -0.58 -8.49 -2.43
CA ALA A 309 -1.81 -8.06 -1.76
C ALA A 309 -1.62 -7.76 -0.25
N SER A 310 -0.48 -8.15 0.35
CA SER A 310 -0.09 -7.82 1.72
C SER A 310 0.53 -6.43 1.89
N CYS A 311 0.67 -5.64 0.80
CA CYS A 311 0.96 -4.20 0.83
C CYS A 311 -0.29 -3.33 0.71
N ALA A 312 -1.41 -3.89 1.13
CA ALA A 312 -2.64 -3.17 1.32
C ALA A 312 -2.44 -2.00 2.28
N SER A 313 -3.15 -0.92 1.96
CA SER A 313 -3.58 0.07 2.93
C SER A 313 -3.91 -0.59 4.27
N ARG A 314 -3.44 -0.03 5.40
CA ARG A 314 -3.88 -0.49 6.74
C ARG A 314 -5.35 -0.16 6.98
N ALA A 315 -5.92 0.75 6.20
CA ALA A 315 -7.35 1.01 6.26
C ALA A 315 -8.13 -0.26 5.91
N PRO A 316 -9.18 -0.60 6.66
CA PRO A 316 -10.01 -1.75 6.34
C PRO A 316 -10.80 -1.50 5.06
N THR A 317 -11.17 -2.59 4.38
CA THR A 317 -11.85 -2.52 3.06
C THR A 317 -13.12 -1.67 3.11
N TRP A 318 -13.94 -1.78 4.17
CA TRP A 318 -15.14 -0.94 4.31
C TRP A 318 -14.82 0.56 4.35
N LEU A 319 -13.73 0.97 5.01
CA LEU A 319 -13.35 2.38 5.12
C LEU A 319 -12.82 2.89 3.76
N GLN A 320 -12.00 2.08 3.08
CA GLN A 320 -11.48 2.40 1.74
C GLN A 320 -12.62 2.58 0.73
N GLU A 321 -13.50 1.59 0.61
CA GLU A 321 -14.57 1.57 -0.40
C GLU A 321 -15.69 2.57 -0.09
N GLY A 322 -16.04 2.75 1.18
CA GLY A 322 -17.02 3.76 1.58
C GLY A 322 -16.51 5.17 1.30
N LEU A 323 -15.23 5.44 1.58
CA LEU A 323 -14.62 6.75 1.37
C LEU A 323 -14.45 7.08 -0.11
N ALA A 324 -13.98 6.11 -0.91
CA ALA A 324 -13.89 6.27 -2.36
C ALA A 324 -15.27 6.57 -2.98
N GLN A 325 -16.32 5.85 -2.56
CA GLN A 325 -17.71 6.14 -2.96
C GLN A 325 -18.19 7.53 -2.52
N TRP A 326 -17.85 7.96 -1.30
CA TRP A 326 -18.24 9.29 -0.82
C TRP A 326 -17.58 10.41 -1.64
N ILE A 327 -16.27 10.31 -1.86
CA ILE A 327 -15.44 11.30 -2.57
C ILE A 327 -15.83 11.39 -4.05
N GLU A 328 -16.13 10.26 -4.71
CA GLU A 328 -16.61 10.27 -6.10
C GLU A 328 -18.01 10.89 -6.25
N GLY A 329 -18.73 11.12 -5.14
CA GLY A 329 -20.02 11.80 -5.11
C GLY A 329 -21.23 10.88 -4.85
N SER A 330 -21.03 9.59 -4.62
CA SER A 330 -22.12 8.65 -4.29
C SER A 330 -22.69 8.94 -2.89
N ARG A 331 -23.99 8.68 -2.69
CA ARG A 331 -24.72 8.93 -1.44
C ARG A 331 -25.62 7.75 -1.08
N SER A 332 -25.88 7.58 0.21
CA SER A 332 -26.55 6.40 0.77
C SER A 332 -28.07 6.40 0.60
N ARG A 333 -28.66 7.51 0.15
CA ARG A 333 -30.11 7.73 0.03
C ARG A 333 -30.84 6.56 -0.64
N ASP A 334 -30.30 6.07 -1.77
CA ASP A 334 -30.98 5.06 -2.59
C ASP A 334 -31.07 3.69 -1.89
N ASN A 335 -30.15 3.39 -0.98
CA ASN A 335 -30.11 2.14 -0.22
C ASN A 335 -30.63 2.29 1.22
N ALA A 336 -30.91 3.51 1.68
CA ALA A 336 -31.18 3.81 3.09
C ALA A 336 -32.30 2.96 3.70
N ALA A 337 -33.45 2.84 3.02
CA ALA A 337 -34.58 2.07 3.52
C ALA A 337 -34.25 0.58 3.70
N ALA A 338 -33.53 -0.02 2.74
CA ALA A 338 -33.12 -1.41 2.81
C ALA A 338 -32.10 -1.64 3.94
N LEU A 339 -31.12 -0.74 4.09
CA LEU A 339 -30.10 -0.84 5.16
C LEU A 339 -30.73 -0.73 6.55
N VAL A 340 -31.67 0.21 6.76
CA VAL A 340 -32.40 0.37 8.03
C VAL A 340 -33.18 -0.90 8.36
N GLN A 341 -33.87 -1.49 7.39
CA GLN A 341 -34.62 -2.73 7.59
C GLN A 341 -33.70 -3.91 7.96
N ILE A 342 -32.62 -4.12 7.20
CA ILE A 342 -31.64 -5.19 7.45
C ILE A 342 -31.04 -5.10 8.87
N PHE A 343 -30.76 -3.88 9.33
CA PHE A 343 -30.23 -3.64 10.67
C PHE A 343 -31.24 -4.01 11.78
N TYR A 344 -32.48 -3.54 11.69
CA TYR A 344 -33.50 -3.85 12.69
C TYR A 344 -33.91 -5.33 12.69
N ASP A 345 -33.84 -6.00 11.54
CA ASP A 345 -34.04 -7.44 11.42
C ASP A 345 -32.84 -8.27 11.93
N LYS A 346 -31.79 -7.62 12.44
CA LYS A 346 -30.57 -8.26 12.98
C LYS A 346 -29.80 -9.09 11.95
N HIS A 347 -29.84 -8.67 10.68
CA HIS A 347 -29.09 -9.27 9.58
C HIS A 347 -27.90 -8.40 9.12
N ALA A 348 -27.66 -7.24 9.74
CA ALA A 348 -26.53 -6.39 9.39
C ALA A 348 -25.18 -7.06 9.68
N ILE A 349 -24.23 -6.93 8.76
CA ILE A 349 -22.87 -7.46 8.94
C ILE A 349 -22.08 -6.48 9.81
N PRO A 350 -21.45 -6.94 10.92
CA PRO A 350 -20.59 -6.09 11.72
C PRO A 350 -19.42 -5.53 10.92
N LEU A 351 -19.05 -4.26 11.14
CA LEU A 351 -17.94 -3.63 10.40
C LEU A 351 -16.60 -4.36 10.57
N GLY A 352 -16.34 -4.92 11.76
CA GLY A 352 -15.15 -5.77 11.99
C GLY A 352 -15.06 -7.00 11.09
N GLN A 353 -16.20 -7.51 10.56
CA GLN A 353 -16.21 -8.61 9.58
C GLN A 353 -16.01 -8.12 8.14
N LEU A 354 -16.08 -6.80 7.90
CA LEU A 354 -15.89 -6.17 6.59
C LEU A 354 -14.50 -5.54 6.43
N GLU A 355 -13.57 -5.79 7.36
CA GLU A 355 -12.20 -5.28 7.25
C GLU A 355 -11.40 -5.97 6.14
N GLY A 356 -11.61 -7.28 5.95
CA GLY A 356 -10.88 -8.11 4.98
C GLY A 356 -11.38 -7.99 3.53
N SER A 357 -10.75 -8.75 2.63
CA SER A 357 -11.06 -8.72 1.19
C SER A 357 -12.50 -9.13 0.86
N TRP A 358 -13.14 -8.36 -0.02
CA TRP A 358 -14.50 -8.62 -0.48
C TRP A 358 -14.59 -9.47 -1.76
N THR A 359 -13.45 -9.86 -2.33
CA THR A 359 -13.36 -10.57 -3.62
C THR A 359 -14.12 -11.91 -3.68
N ARG A 360 -14.40 -12.52 -2.53
CA ARG A 360 -15.11 -13.82 -2.42
C ARG A 360 -16.55 -13.69 -1.93
N LEU A 361 -17.03 -12.48 -1.69
CA LEU A 361 -18.41 -12.28 -1.26
C LEU A 361 -19.36 -12.65 -2.41
N ALA A 362 -20.50 -13.25 -2.04
CA ALA A 362 -21.59 -13.43 -2.98
C ALA A 362 -22.07 -12.05 -3.47
N ARG A 363 -22.57 -11.98 -4.71
CA ARG A 363 -22.93 -10.71 -5.37
C ARG A 363 -23.82 -9.80 -4.50
N ASP A 364 -24.89 -10.36 -3.94
CA ASP A 364 -25.84 -9.60 -3.12
C ASP A 364 -25.19 -9.13 -1.81
N THR A 365 -24.32 -9.95 -1.22
CA THR A 365 -23.55 -9.59 -0.01
C THR A 365 -22.53 -8.49 -0.30
N ALA A 366 -21.88 -8.52 -1.46
CA ALA A 366 -20.97 -7.46 -1.90
C ALA A 366 -21.72 -6.14 -2.09
N HIS A 367 -22.85 -6.15 -2.81
CA HIS A 367 -23.68 -4.95 -2.98
C HIS A 367 -24.12 -4.34 -1.64
N TYR A 368 -24.54 -5.18 -0.69
CA TYR A 368 -24.82 -4.75 0.67
C TYR A 368 -23.57 -4.15 1.35
N ALA A 369 -22.41 -4.79 1.27
CA ALA A 369 -21.18 -4.32 1.90
C ALA A 369 -20.76 -2.93 1.39
N TYR A 370 -20.80 -2.69 0.07
CA TYR A 370 -20.52 -1.37 -0.52
C TYR A 370 -21.51 -0.30 -0.04
N ALA A 371 -22.80 -0.60 -0.04
CA ALA A 371 -23.84 0.32 0.42
C ALA A 371 -23.72 0.63 1.93
N TRP A 372 -23.40 -0.39 2.72
CA TRP A 372 -23.23 -0.27 4.17
C TRP A 372 -21.97 0.53 4.52
N ALA A 373 -20.87 0.29 3.82
CA ALA A 373 -19.64 1.06 3.95
C ALA A 373 -19.86 2.55 3.65
N LEU A 374 -20.53 2.87 2.54
CA LEU A 374 -20.87 4.25 2.18
C LEU A 374 -21.74 4.91 3.25
N ALA A 375 -22.73 4.21 3.80
CA ALA A 375 -23.59 4.76 4.85
C ALA A 375 -22.83 5.12 6.12
N ASN A 376 -21.90 4.28 6.57
CA ASN A 376 -21.11 4.57 7.76
C ASN A 376 -20.15 5.75 7.53
N ILE A 377 -19.52 5.84 6.35
CA ILE A 377 -18.70 7.00 5.99
C ILE A 377 -19.53 8.28 5.92
N GLU A 378 -20.69 8.23 5.26
CA GLU A 378 -21.59 9.37 5.16
C GLU A 378 -22.02 9.86 6.54
N TYR A 379 -22.34 8.96 7.47
CA TYR A 379 -22.65 9.34 8.84
C TYR A 379 -21.47 10.05 9.53
N ILE A 380 -20.26 9.48 9.45
CA ILE A 380 -19.05 10.08 10.05
C ILE A 380 -18.83 11.50 9.48
N VAL A 381 -18.87 11.64 8.16
CA VAL A 381 -18.65 12.93 7.50
C VAL A 381 -19.75 13.94 7.83
N GLN A 382 -20.99 13.51 8.04
CA GLN A 382 -22.09 14.41 8.40
C GLN A 382 -22.07 14.83 9.86
N ALA A 383 -21.35 14.11 10.73
CA ALA A 383 -21.23 14.44 12.14
C ALA A 383 -20.25 15.60 12.38
N ASP A 384 -19.04 15.54 11.83
CA ASP A 384 -17.96 16.54 12.06
C ASP A 384 -17.16 16.89 10.80
N GLY A 385 -17.62 16.49 9.62
CA GLY A 385 -16.90 16.73 8.36
C GLY A 385 -15.81 15.70 8.09
N MET A 386 -14.89 16.05 7.19
CA MET A 386 -13.80 15.16 6.76
C MET A 386 -12.68 15.01 7.80
N ASP A 387 -12.61 15.89 8.81
CA ASP A 387 -11.56 15.92 9.82
C ASP A 387 -11.53 14.63 10.67
N ASP A 388 -12.70 14.03 10.93
CA ASP A 388 -12.79 12.73 11.59
C ASP A 388 -12.17 11.61 10.76
N ILE A 389 -12.46 11.59 9.46
CA ILE A 389 -11.88 10.61 8.54
C ILE A 389 -10.36 10.79 8.48
N ASP A 390 -9.88 12.02 8.38
CA ASP A 390 -8.45 12.34 8.41
C ASP A 390 -7.77 11.76 9.67
N ARG A 391 -8.30 12.07 10.85
CA ARG A 391 -7.78 11.58 12.15
C ARG A 391 -7.83 10.06 12.26
N ILE A 392 -8.92 9.42 11.82
CA ILE A 392 -9.04 7.96 11.80
C ILE A 392 -7.95 7.35 10.92
N LEU A 393 -7.77 7.86 9.70
CA LEU A 393 -6.74 7.37 8.78
C LEU A 393 -5.33 7.61 9.34
N GLU A 394 -5.07 8.73 9.99
CA GLU A 394 -3.78 9.01 10.65
C GLU A 394 -3.45 7.96 11.73
N ARG A 395 -4.42 7.64 12.61
CA ARG A 395 -4.26 6.61 13.65
C ARG A 395 -4.06 5.22 13.07
N ILE A 396 -4.83 4.86 12.04
CA ILE A 396 -4.65 3.60 11.33
C ILE A 396 -3.25 3.55 10.67
N GLY A 397 -2.82 4.65 10.06
CA GLY A 397 -1.50 4.80 9.48
C GLY A 397 -0.37 4.57 10.49
N SER A 398 -0.53 5.06 11.72
CA SER A 398 0.43 4.82 12.81
C SER A 398 0.41 3.38 13.37
N GLY A 399 -0.50 2.53 12.89
CA GLY A 399 -0.57 1.11 13.22
C GLY A 399 -1.64 0.76 14.25
N MET A 400 -2.52 1.70 14.58
CA MET A 400 -3.66 1.46 15.45
C MET A 400 -4.69 0.54 14.78
N ALA A 401 -5.27 -0.37 15.55
CA ALA A 401 -6.43 -1.14 15.09
C ALA A 401 -7.60 -0.20 14.78
N THR A 402 -8.35 -0.47 13.72
CA THR A 402 -9.41 0.44 13.24
C THR A 402 -10.46 0.73 14.31
N GLU A 403 -10.95 -0.29 15.03
CA GLU A 403 -11.93 -0.07 16.10
C GLU A 403 -11.39 0.82 17.22
N GLN A 404 -10.10 0.69 17.56
CA GLN A 404 -9.47 1.58 18.54
C GLN A 404 -9.37 3.01 18.00
N ALA A 405 -9.03 3.20 16.73
CA ALA A 405 -9.01 4.52 16.10
C ALA A 405 -10.40 5.18 16.14
N LEU A 406 -11.49 4.43 15.90
CA LEU A 406 -12.85 4.92 16.06
C LEU A 406 -13.16 5.32 17.51
N ARG A 407 -12.76 4.51 18.49
CA ARG A 407 -12.97 4.84 19.91
C ARG A 407 -12.21 6.10 20.34
N GLU A 408 -11.02 6.33 19.82
CA GLU A 408 -10.23 7.52 20.13
C GLU A 408 -10.76 8.80 19.45
N VAL A 409 -11.22 8.69 18.20
CA VAL A 409 -11.65 9.85 17.41
C VAL A 409 -13.13 10.15 17.60
N LEU A 410 -14.00 9.15 17.49
CA LEU A 410 -15.46 9.29 17.51
C LEU A 410 -16.08 8.99 18.88
N HIS A 411 -15.28 8.56 19.86
CA HIS A 411 -15.78 8.02 21.14
C HIS A 411 -16.80 6.89 20.97
N SER A 412 -16.72 6.17 19.85
CA SER A 412 -17.68 5.16 19.42
C SER A 412 -16.94 3.89 19.00
N ASP A 413 -17.55 2.74 19.25
CA ASP A 413 -17.09 1.49 18.66
C ASP A 413 -17.89 1.08 17.42
N TYR A 414 -17.61 -0.12 16.90
CA TYR A 414 -18.32 -0.57 15.70
C TYR A 414 -19.83 -0.68 15.89
N ASN A 415 -20.31 -1.11 17.06
CA ASN A 415 -21.73 -1.21 17.30
C ASN A 415 -22.36 0.18 17.45
N ASP A 416 -21.72 1.06 18.22
CA ASP A 416 -22.17 2.44 18.42
C ASP A 416 -22.27 3.20 17.07
N LEU A 417 -21.25 3.04 16.22
CA LEU A 417 -21.20 3.63 14.88
C LEU A 417 -22.34 3.10 13.99
N MET A 418 -22.54 1.78 13.99
CA MET A 418 -23.61 1.15 13.19
C MET A 418 -25.01 1.56 13.65
N GLU A 419 -25.24 1.64 14.95
CA GLU A 419 -26.50 2.13 15.52
C GLU A 419 -26.76 3.59 15.12
N SER A 420 -25.76 4.45 15.31
CA SER A 420 -25.86 5.88 14.97
C SER A 420 -26.07 6.10 13.48
N THR A 421 -25.42 5.30 12.63
CA THR A 421 -25.61 5.32 11.17
C THR A 421 -27.06 4.99 10.78
N VAL A 422 -27.66 3.96 11.38
CA VAL A 422 -29.07 3.60 11.09
C VAL A 422 -30.04 4.66 11.56
N GLU A 423 -29.80 5.26 12.73
CA GLU A 423 -30.61 6.38 13.21
C GLU A 423 -30.53 7.58 12.26
N TYR A 424 -29.31 7.89 11.78
CA TYR A 424 -29.08 8.91 10.76
C TYR A 424 -29.85 8.61 9.46
N LEU A 425 -29.73 7.41 8.90
CA LEU A 425 -30.42 7.04 7.65
C LEU A 425 -31.94 7.12 7.83
N ARG A 426 -32.46 6.59 8.94
CA ARG A 426 -33.89 6.60 9.24
C ARG A 426 -34.44 8.03 9.31
N LYS A 427 -33.73 8.91 10.03
CA LYS A 427 -34.14 10.31 10.23
C LYS A 427 -34.10 11.12 8.93
N ASN A 428 -33.10 10.92 8.09
CA ASN A 428 -32.86 11.78 6.93
C ASN A 428 -33.43 11.26 5.61
N TYR A 429 -33.65 9.95 5.47
CA TYR A 429 -34.02 9.35 4.18
C TYR A 429 -35.26 8.45 4.21
N VAL A 430 -35.66 7.92 5.36
CA VAL A 430 -36.79 6.95 5.45
C VAL A 430 -38.04 7.58 6.06
N HIS A 431 -37.89 8.54 6.97
CA HIS A 431 -39.01 9.23 7.62
C HIS A 431 -38.98 10.75 7.43
N GLY A 432 -38.17 11.23 6.48
CA GLY A 432 -38.08 12.64 6.08
C GLY A 432 -39.09 13.03 5.01
#